data_AF-A0A2W6D8S8-F1
#
_entry.id   AF-A0A2W6D8S8-F1
#
_cell.length_a   1.000
_cell.length_b   1.000
_cell.length_c   1.000
_cell.angle_alpha   90.00
_cell.angle_beta   90.00
_cell.angle_gamma   90.00
#
_symmetry.space_group_name_H-M   'P 1'
#
loop_
_entity.id
_entity.type
_entity.pdbx_description
1 polymer ?
#
loop_
_entity_poly.entity_id
_entity_poly.type
_entity_poly.pdbx_seq_one_letter_code
_entity_poly.pdbx_strand_id
1 'polypeptide(L)' 'MDVRGEAYICVYECTFCDDCARAMRHVCPNCDGELVLRPRSASNRKM' A
#
# COMPACT_ATOMS: atom_id res chain seq x y z
N MET A 1 18.23 4.92 7.67
CA MET A 1 16.93 4.23 7.73
C MET A 1 16.39 4.09 6.33
N ASP A 2 16.41 2.88 5.77
CA ASP A 2 15.75 2.58 4.51
C ASP A 2 14.24 2.75 4.69
N VAL A 3 13.71 3.86 4.17
CA VAL A 3 12.26 4.18 4.09
C VAL A 3 11.59 3.29 3.02
N ARG A 4 11.82 1.98 3.10
CA ARG A 4 11.18 0.95 2.27
C ARG A 4 10.20 0.15 3.11
N GLY A 5 9.49 0.86 4.00
CA GLY A 5 8.40 0.30 4.77
C GLY A 5 7.33 -0.27 3.84
N GLU A 6 6.75 -1.39 4.25
CA GLU A 6 5.65 -2.02 3.53
C GLU A 6 4.49 -1.02 3.48
N ALA A 7 4.14 -0.62 2.26
CA ALA A 7 3.02 0.26 1.99
C ALA A 7 1.89 -0.58 1.40
N TYR A 8 0.66 -0.31 1.81
CA TYR A 8 -0.54 -0.91 1.26
C TYR A 8 -1.29 0.12 0.44
N ILE A 9 -1.92 -0.31 -0.64
CA ILE A 9 -2.65 0.54 -1.58
C ILE A 9 -4.02 -0.05 -1.90
N CYS A 10 -5.03 0.79 -2.07
CA CYS A 10 -6.36 0.38 -2.56
C CYS A 10 -6.52 0.65 -4.07
N VAL A 11 -7.64 0.22 -4.66
CA VAL A 11 -7.98 0.45 -6.09
C VAL A 11 -8.10 1.93 -6.48
N TYR A 12 -8.38 2.80 -5.51
CA TYR A 12 -8.43 4.26 -5.67
C TYR A 12 -7.11 4.92 -5.27
N GLU A 13 -6.03 4.15 -5.18
CA GLU A 13 -4.66 4.63 -4.92
C GLU A 13 -4.44 5.31 -3.55
N CYS A 14 -5.35 5.12 -2.58
CA CYS A 14 -5.07 5.49 -1.20
C CYS A 14 -3.94 4.64 -0.66
N THR A 15 -2.92 5.26 -0.05
CA THR A 15 -1.72 4.59 0.44
C THR A 15 -1.61 4.66 1.95
N PHE A 16 -1.32 3.54 2.60
CA PHE A 16 -1.18 3.42 4.05
C PHE A 16 0.06 2.58 4.40
N CYS A 17 0.62 2.75 5.61
CA CYS A 17 1.68 1.86 6.11
C CYS A 17 1.11 0.51 6.60
N ASP A 18 1.97 -0.48 6.85
CA ASP A 18 1.60 -1.79 7.42
C ASP A 18 0.79 -1.67 8.71
N ASP A 19 1.23 -0.85 9.67
CA ASP A 19 0.50 -0.65 10.94
C ASP A 19 -0.92 -0.13 10.71
N CYS A 20 -1.08 0.85 9.82
CA CYS A 20 -2.38 1.39 9.45
C CYS A 20 -3.25 0.33 8.77
N ALA A 21 -2.71 -0.41 7.80
CA ALA A 21 -3.44 -1.47 7.12
C ALA A 21 -3.91 -2.56 8.09
N ARG A 22 -3.07 -2.96 9.05
CA ARG A 22 -3.41 -3.92 10.10
C ARG A 22 -4.51 -3.40 11.04
N ALA A 23 -4.38 -2.15 11.50
CA ALA A 23 -5.39 -1.52 12.35
C ALA A 23 -6.77 -1.45 11.66
N MET A 24 -6.77 -1.27 10.34
CA MET A 24 -7.98 -1.21 9.52
C MET A 24 -8.40 -2.57 8.94
N ARG A 25 -7.78 -3.68 9.40
CA ARG A 25 -8.06 -5.06 8.94
C ARG A 25 -7.97 -5.22 7.41
N HIS A 26 -7.04 -4.49 6.79
CA HIS A 26 -6.86 -4.41 5.35
C HIS A 26 -8.08 -3.88 4.58
N VAL A 27 -8.90 -3.03 5.21
CA VAL A 27 -10.03 -2.34 4.58
C VAL A 27 -9.75 -0.84 4.56
N CYS A 28 -9.90 -0.22 3.39
CA CYS A 28 -9.70 1.22 3.23
C CYS A 28 -10.91 1.98 3.78
N PRO A 29 -10.76 2.87 4.78
CA PRO A 29 -11.87 3.62 5.35
C PRO A 29 -12.41 4.71 4.41
N ASN A 30 -11.64 5.09 3.38
CA ASN A 30 -12.05 6.10 2.41
C ASN A 30 -12.82 5.51 1.22
N CYS A 31 -12.69 4.21 0.98
CA CYS A 31 -13.18 3.57 -0.24
C CYS A 31 -13.96 2.28 -0.01
N ASP A 32 -14.02 1.78 1.23
CA ASP A 32 -14.53 0.45 1.61
C ASP A 32 -13.90 -0.73 0.84
N GLY A 33 -12.79 -0.48 0.13
CA GLY A 33 -12.08 -1.45 -0.68
C GLY A 33 -10.95 -2.16 0.08
N GLU A 34 -10.43 -3.24 -0.50
CA GLU A 34 -9.31 -3.99 0.08
C GLU A 34 -7.98 -3.21 -0.05
N LEU A 35 -7.19 -3.22 1.01
CA LEU A 35 -5.82 -2.71 1.06
C LEU A 35 -4.84 -3.85 0.81
N VAL A 36 -4.22 -3.83 -0.36
CA VAL A 36 -3.22 -4.84 -0.78
C VAL A 36 -1.82 -4.27 -0.72
N LEU A 37 -0.81 -5.13 -0.55
CA LEU A 37 0.58 -4.68 -0.50
C LEU A 37 0.95 -3.97 -1.81
N ARG A 38 1.43 -2.73 -1.71
CA ARG A 38 1.83 -1.91 -2.85
C ARG A 38 2.99 -2.62 -3.56
N PRO A 39 2.85 -2.96 -4.85
CA PRO A 39 3.93 -3.56 -5.58
C PRO A 39 5.13 -2.61 -5.59
N ARG A 40 6.25 -3.06 -5.05
CA ARG A 40 7.51 -2.33 -5.15
C ARG A 40 7.98 -2.46 -6.59
N SER A 41 8.07 -1.34 -7.32
CA SER A 41 8.71 -1.41 -8.62
C SER A 41 10.18 -1.78 -8.40
N ALA A 42 10.56 -3.00 -8.79
CA ALA A 42 11.91 -3.21 -9.28
C ALA A 42 11.97 -2.30 -10.49
N SER A 43 12.66 -1.15 -10.36
CA SER A 43 12.66 -0.07 -11.35
C SER A 43 12.68 -0.66 -12.75
N ASN A 44 11.52 -0.65 -13.41
CA ASN A 44 11.40 -1.01 -14.80
C ASN A 44 11.97 0.19 -15.58
N ARG A 45 13.29 0.32 -15.53
CA ARG A 45 14.07 0.95 -16.59
C ARG A 45 13.87 0.05 -17.80
N LYS A 46 12.73 0.21 -18.47
CA LYS A 46 12.67 -0.07 -19.90
C LYS A 46 13.60 0.95 -20.53
N MET A 47 14.79 0.48 -20.89
CA MET A 47 15.64 1.11 -21.90
C MET A 47 14.93 1.08 -23.25
#